data_AF-A0A2N1ILX8-F1
#
_entry.id   AF-A0A2N1ILX8-F1
#
_cell.length_a   1.000
_cell.length_b   1.000
_cell.length_c   1.000
_cell.angle_alpha   90.00
_cell.angle_beta   90.00
_cell.angle_gamma   90.00
#
_symmetry.space_group_name_H-M   'P 1'
#
loop_
_entity.id
_entity.type
_entity.pdbx_description
1 polymer ?
#
loop_
_entity_poly.entity_id
_entity_poly.type
_entity_poly.pdbx_seq_one_letter_code
_entity_poly.pdbx_strand_id
1 'polypeptide(L)' 'MAMLVFDGTEDAIVEARILVGALNEWLAEQQPCCPLKSVHVQFCYRPDGTLDSVLTVVTDVAVD' A
#
# COMPACT_ATOMS: atom_id res chain seq x y z
N MET A 1 6.62 15.83 -6.48
CA MET A 1 6.60 14.50 -5.83
C MET A 1 5.89 14.68 -4.51
N ALA A 2 4.75 14.03 -4.32
CA ALA A 2 3.98 14.10 -3.08
C ALA A 2 4.34 12.89 -2.21
N MET A 3 4.68 13.13 -0.95
CA MET A 3 4.98 12.08 0.04
C MET A 3 3.94 12.18 1.15
N LEU A 4 3.24 11.08 1.41
CA LEU A 4 2.31 10.97 2.52
C LEU A 4 3.09 10.38 3.69
N VAL A 5 3.10 11.10 4.80
CA VAL A 5 3.78 10.70 6.04
C VAL A 5 2.72 10.28 7.03
N PHE A 6 2.77 9.02 7.43
CA PHE A 6 1.95 8.46 8.50
C PHE A 6 2.81 8.39 9.75
N ASP A 7 2.25 8.75 10.91
CA ASP A 7 2.95 8.52 12.17
C ASP A 7 2.87 7.03 12.57
N GLY A 8 3.62 6.62 13.59
CA GLY A 8 3.73 5.20 13.98
C GLY A 8 2.57 4.66 14.82
N THR A 9 1.49 5.41 15.01
CA THR A 9 0.32 4.98 15.79
C THR A 9 -0.50 3.92 15.06
N GLU A 10 -1.28 3.14 15.82
CA GLU A 10 -2.21 2.16 15.26
C GLU A 10 -3.26 2.81 14.35
N ASP A 11 -3.75 4.00 14.70
CA ASP A 11 -4.68 4.77 13.87
C ASP A 11 -4.07 5.13 12.51
N ALA A 12 -2.83 5.62 12.49
CA ALA A 12 -2.12 5.96 11.26
C ALA A 12 -1.86 4.72 10.35
N ILE A 13 -1.66 3.54 10.95
CA ILE A 13 -1.57 2.27 10.20
C ILE A 13 -2.92 1.91 9.56
N VAL A 14 -4.03 2.14 10.27
CA VAL A 14 -5.38 1.92 9.73
C VAL A 14 -5.67 2.90 8.60
N GLU A 15 -5.36 4.18 8.76
CA GLU A 15 -5.50 5.21 7.73
C GLU A 15 -4.69 4.87 6.47
N ALA A 16 -3.45 4.40 6.62
CA ALA A 16 -2.62 3.97 5.50
C ALA A 16 -3.24 2.77 4.75
N ARG A 17 -3.82 1.80 5.46
CA ARG A 17 -4.51 0.66 4.80
C ARG A 17 -5.74 1.10 4.02
N ILE A 18 -6.55 1.98 4.59
CA ILE A 18 -7.74 2.53 3.92
C ILE A 18 -7.33 3.27 2.66
N LEU A 19 -6.30 4.11 2.74
CA LEU A 19 -5.80 4.85 1.60
C LEU A 19 -5.31 3.90 0.49
N VAL A 20 -4.52 2.88 0.82
CA VAL A 20 -4.03 1.93 -0.20
C VAL A 20 -5.18 1.15 -0.84
N GLY A 21 -6.21 0.77 -0.07
CA GLY A 21 -7.42 0.14 -0.59
C GLY A 21 -8.10 1.02 -1.64
N ALA A 22 -8.40 2.27 -1.27
CA ALA A 22 -9.04 3.23 -2.18
C ALA A 22 -8.19 3.53 -3.43
N LEU A 23 -6.86 3.59 -3.28
CA LEU A 23 -5.96 3.83 -4.40
C LEU A 23 -5.95 2.64 -5.38
N ASN A 24 -6.00 1.41 -4.87
CA ASN A 24 -6.08 0.21 -5.69
C ASN A 24 -7.42 0.13 -6.44
N GLU A 25 -8.54 0.47 -5.80
CA GLU A 25 -9.85 0.53 -6.45
C GLU A 25 -9.85 1.57 -7.58
N TRP A 26 -9.37 2.78 -7.30
CA TRP A 26 -9.26 3.82 -8.32
C TRP A 26 -8.35 3.41 -9.48
N LEU A 27 -7.20 2.79 -9.21
CA LEU A 27 -6.29 2.29 -10.24
C LEU A 27 -6.95 1.20 -11.11
N ALA A 28 -7.75 0.33 -10.51
CA ALA A 28 -8.53 -0.68 -11.23
C ALA A 28 -9.52 -0.05 -12.22
N GLU A 29 -10.19 1.02 -11.81
CA GLU A 29 -11.14 1.76 -12.65
C GLU A 29 -10.44 2.51 -13.79
N GLN A 30 -9.25 3.07 -13.54
CA GLN A 30 -8.51 3.84 -14.55
C GLN A 30 -7.76 2.98 -15.58
N GLN A 31 -7.44 1.72 -15.27
CA GLN A 31 -6.71 0.82 -16.17
C GLN A 31 -7.41 -0.52 -16.39
N PRO A 32 -8.55 -0.56 -17.12
CA PRO A 32 -9.31 -1.79 -17.36
C PRO A 32 -8.56 -2.85 -18.19
N CYS A 33 -7.46 -2.49 -18.87
CA CYS A 33 -6.66 -3.41 -19.70
C CYS A 33 -5.34 -3.87 -19.05
N CYS A 34 -5.02 -3.39 -17.84
CA CYS A 34 -3.89 -3.92 -17.09
C CYS A 34 -4.40 -4.99 -16.13
N PRO A 35 -3.78 -6.19 -16.06
CA PRO A 35 -4.11 -7.13 -15.02
C PRO A 35 -3.97 -6.42 -13.67
N LEU A 36 -4.99 -6.56 -12.82
CA LEU A 36 -4.99 -6.07 -11.45
C LEU A 36 -3.75 -6.63 -10.76
N LYS A 37 -2.69 -5.84 -10.70
CA LYS A 37 -1.48 -6.25 -9.99
C LYS A 37 -1.85 -6.25 -8.52
N SER A 38 -1.75 -7.41 -7.90
CA SER A 38 -1.98 -7.50 -6.46
C SER A 38 -0.89 -6.67 -5.78
N VAL A 39 -1.33 -5.60 -5.12
CA VAL A 39 -0.44 -4.72 -4.37
C VAL A 39 -0.36 -5.23 -2.95
N HIS A 40 0.78 -5.80 -2.58
CA HIS A 40 1.05 -6.22 -1.22
C HIS A 40 1.71 -5.07 -0.45
N VAL A 41 1.17 -4.72 0.70
CA VAL A 41 1.73 -3.68 1.56
C VAL A 41 2.46 -4.34 2.71
N GLN A 42 3.77 -4.10 2.81
CA GLN A 42 4.60 -4.56 3.91
C GLN A 42 5.02 -3.39 4.79
N PHE A 43 4.75 -3.49 6.08
CA PHE A 43 5.15 -2.49 7.07
C PHE A 43 6.48 -2.94 7.68
N CYS A 44 7.52 -2.11 7.56
CA CYS A 44 8.84 -2.36 8.13
C CYS A 44 9.00 -1.55 9.41
N TYR A 45 9.17 -2.24 10.54
CA TYR A 45 9.36 -1.64 11.86
C TYR A 45 10.83 -1.71 12.28
N ARG A 46 11.29 -0.68 12.99
CA ARG A 46 12.59 -0.68 13.65
C ARG A 46 12.57 -1.58 14.90
N PRO A 47 13.74 -1.94 15.44
CA PRO A 47 13.83 -2.74 16.67
C PRO A 47 13.16 -2.07 17.88
N ASP A 48 13.06 -0.74 17.89
CA ASP A 48 12.36 0.05 18.91
C ASP A 48 10.84 0.12 18.72
N GLY A 49 10.30 -0.54 17.69
CA GLY A 49 8.86 -0.62 17.42
C GLY A 49 8.29 0.53 16.60
N THR A 50 9.09 1.56 16.27
CA THR A 50 8.64 2.63 15.37
C THR A 50 8.56 2.15 13.92
N LEU A 51 7.55 2.62 13.19
CA LEU A 51 7.43 2.38 11.75
C LEU A 51 8.58 3.10 11.02
N ASP A 52 9.42 2.35 10.31
CA ASP A 52 10.51 2.90 9.51
C ASP A 52 10.05 3.28 8.10
N SER A 53 9.39 2.33 7.44
CA SER A 53 9.02 2.43 6.04
C SER A 53 7.84 1.52 5.69
N VAL A 54 7.10 1.90 4.65
CA VAL A 54 6.02 1.10 4.07
C VAL A 54 6.43 0.73 2.65
N LEU A 55 6.58 -0.57 2.39
CA LEU A 55 6.95 -1.08 1.08
C LEU A 55 5.69 -1.53 0.33
N THR A 56 5.50 -0.99 -0.86
CA THR A 56 4.43 -1.38 -1.77
C THR A 56 5.01 -2.32 -2.81
N VAL A 57 4.77 -3.63 -2.66
CA VAL A 57 5.23 -4.64 -3.62
C VAL A 57 4.11 -4.94 -4.59
N VAL A 58 4.37 -4.63 -5.85
CA VAL A 58 3.44 -4.93 -6.94
C VAL A 58 3.73 -6.34 -7.42
N THR A 59 2.88 -7.30 -7.05
CA THR A 59 2.93 -8.67 -7.57
C THR A 59 2.04 -8.80 -8.79
N ASP A 60 2.63 -9.25 -9.90
CA ASP A 60 1.86 -9.62 -11.08
C ASP A 60 1.09 -10.90 -10.75
N VAL A 61 -0.24 -10.84 -10.75
CA VAL A 61 -1.05 -12.06 -10.73
C VAL A 61 -0.94 -12.60 -12.15
N ALA A 62 -0.04 -13.56 -12.35
CA ALA A 62 -0.07 -14.40 -13.54
C ALA A 62 -1.40 -15.16 -13.51
N VAL A 63 -2.35 -14.70 -14.31
CA VAL A 63 -3.57 -15.46 -14.61
C VAL A 63 -3.14 -16.57 -15.56
N ASP A 64 -3.03 -17.79 -15.04
CA ASP A 64 -2.97 -19.02 -15.84
C ASP A 64 -4.34 -19.34 -16.43
#